data_AF-A0A951LX65-F1
#
_entry.id   AF-A0A951LX65-F1
#
_cell.length_a   1.000
_cell.length_b   1.000
_cell.length_c   1.000
_cell.angle_alpha   90.00
_cell.angle_beta   90.00
_cell.angle_gamma   90.00
#
_symmetry.space_group_name_H-M   'P 1'
#
loop_
_entity.id
_entity.type
_entity.pdbx_description
1 polymer ?
#
loop_
_entity_poly.entity_id
_entity_poly.type
_entity_poly.pdbx_seq_one_letter_code
_entity_poly.pdbx_strand_id
1 'polypeptide(L)'
;MRRKHAHQQLTSLLLRCGCIVTCAALLAPGTFVLRAHEADPLPVAAPDEAKIPADQLDALVAPIALFPDEMLGQTLVASTYPLELIQLQQWLEKNPGLKDKKLVDAVKKQPWDPSIQAMAALPELVKRLADDIQWTTDLGNAFLAQQGDVMDAIQRMRAKAQGTGALVSNQQQKVETQVVESKSVIVIEQANPEVVYVPSYNPTVVYGPPVYPYPPVYYPPYPTGGVIAASAISFGVGLAMGAAWGGGWGW
;
A
#
# COMPACT_ATOMS: atom_id res chain seq x y z
N MET A 1 -3.23 67.07 -45.28
CA MET A 1 -2.28 66.70 -46.37
C MET A 1 -1.44 65.52 -45.90
N ARG A 2 -1.01 64.66 -46.83
CA ARG A 2 -0.59 63.26 -46.63
C ARG A 2 0.76 63.07 -45.92
N ARG A 3 0.83 61.95 -45.16
CA ARG A 3 1.90 60.92 -45.07
C ARG A 3 3.37 61.37 -45.03
N LYS A 4 4.13 60.76 -44.11
CA LYS A 4 5.18 59.73 -44.35
C LYS A 4 6.01 59.58 -43.06
N HIS A 5 6.02 58.39 -42.47
CA HIS A 5 7.15 57.43 -42.50
C HIS A 5 8.42 57.97 -41.85
N ALA A 6 9.21 57.23 -41.10
CA ALA A 6 9.17 55.88 -40.54
C ALA A 6 10.54 55.70 -39.89
N HIS A 7 10.65 54.73 -38.99
CA HIS A 7 11.87 53.93 -38.77
C HIS A 7 13.18 54.67 -38.45
N GLN A 8 13.63 54.54 -37.20
CA GLN A 8 14.74 53.62 -36.88
C GLN A 8 14.85 53.57 -35.35
N GLN A 9 14.40 52.47 -34.76
CA GLN A 9 15.26 51.32 -34.44
C GLN A 9 16.25 51.72 -33.32
N LEU A 10 15.86 51.47 -32.07
CA LEU A 10 16.28 50.26 -31.36
C LEU A 10 17.81 50.16 -31.29
N THR A 11 18.39 50.81 -30.28
CA THR A 11 19.71 50.50 -29.75
C THR A 11 19.57 50.65 -28.24
N SER A 12 19.31 49.55 -27.54
CA SER A 12 20.35 48.72 -26.94
C SER A 12 21.30 49.58 -26.13
N LEU A 13 21.05 49.62 -24.83
CA LEU A 13 21.84 48.82 -23.88
C LEU A 13 22.97 49.70 -23.37
N LEU A 14 23.48 49.38 -22.18
CA LEU A 14 24.60 50.08 -21.54
C LEU A 14 24.14 51.40 -20.90
N LEU A 15 24.53 51.75 -19.69
CA LEU A 15 25.58 51.22 -18.88
C LEU A 15 25.34 51.70 -17.46
N ARG A 16 25.56 50.80 -16.52
CA ARG A 16 25.71 51.05 -15.10
C ARG A 16 26.74 52.17 -14.89
N CYS A 17 26.41 53.21 -14.14
CA CYS A 17 27.42 53.94 -13.37
C CYS A 17 26.77 54.55 -12.13
N GLY A 18 27.33 54.19 -10.98
CA GLY A 18 26.75 54.45 -9.68
C GLY A 18 27.02 55.83 -9.12
N CYS A 19 26.25 56.11 -8.08
CA CYS A 19 26.54 56.96 -6.93
C CYS A 19 27.03 58.39 -7.18
N ILE A 20 26.11 59.36 -7.07
CA ILE A 20 26.41 60.65 -6.44
C ILE A 20 25.34 60.96 -5.39
N VAL A 21 25.86 61.13 -4.18
CA VAL A 21 25.24 61.54 -2.92
C VAL A 21 24.79 63.00 -3.00
N THR A 22 23.62 63.38 -2.49
CA THR A 22 23.45 64.38 -1.40
C THR A 22 21.99 64.80 -1.16
N CYS A 23 21.65 64.87 0.13
CA CYS A 23 20.47 65.38 0.81
C CYS A 23 19.78 66.62 0.21
N ALA A 24 18.44 66.64 0.20
CA ALA A 24 17.64 67.39 1.18
C ALA A 24 16.15 67.45 0.78
N ALA A 25 15.30 67.06 1.75
CA ALA A 25 13.94 67.52 2.00
C ALA A 25 12.89 67.51 0.85
N LEU A 26 11.96 66.56 0.92
CA LEU A 26 10.54 66.77 0.59
C LEU A 26 9.68 65.71 1.30
N LEU A 27 8.64 66.18 2.01
CA LEU A 27 7.68 65.38 2.76
C LEU A 27 6.83 64.49 1.84
N ALA A 28 6.70 63.22 2.20
CA ALA A 28 5.57 62.36 1.81
C ALA A 28 5.28 61.33 2.92
N PRO A 29 4.01 61.00 3.21
CA PRO A 29 3.65 59.95 4.16
C PRO A 29 3.89 58.59 3.50
N GLY A 30 5.09 58.03 3.70
CA GLY A 30 5.42 56.68 3.25
C GLY A 30 5.02 55.65 4.30
N THR A 31 4.10 54.77 3.96
CA THR A 31 3.85 53.51 4.70
C THR A 31 5.16 52.74 4.83
N PHE A 32 5.68 52.64 6.05
CA PHE A 32 6.78 51.72 6.37
C PHE A 32 6.23 50.29 6.30
N VAL A 33 6.57 49.56 5.24
CA VAL A 33 6.46 48.10 5.25
C VAL A 33 7.69 47.61 6.02
N LEU A 34 7.48 47.23 7.28
CA LEU A 34 8.49 46.52 8.06
C LEU A 34 8.62 45.11 7.45
N ARG A 35 9.65 44.89 6.62
CA ARG A 35 9.97 43.55 6.12
C ARG A 35 10.61 42.78 7.27
N ALA A 36 9.83 41.93 7.93
CA ALA A 36 10.38 40.93 8.84
C ALA A 36 11.38 40.07 8.05
N HIS A 37 12.60 39.94 8.56
CA HIS A 37 13.54 38.96 8.07
C HIS A 37 13.11 37.62 8.69
N GLU A 38 12.27 36.86 7.99
CA GLU A 38 12.09 35.44 8.31
C GLU A 38 13.47 34.79 8.16
N ALA A 39 14.03 34.36 9.29
CA ALA A 39 15.18 33.47 9.27
C ALA A 39 14.73 32.17 8.63
N ASP A 40 15.33 31.80 7.50
CA ASP A 40 15.09 30.50 6.88
C ASP A 40 15.33 29.40 7.94
N PRO A 41 14.37 28.49 8.17
CA PRO A 41 14.60 27.35 9.05
C PRO A 41 15.78 26.55 8.50
N LEU A 42 16.78 26.30 9.33
CA LEU A 42 17.86 25.37 8.98
C LEU A 42 17.22 24.03 8.58
N PRO A 43 17.64 23.39 7.48
CA PRO A 43 17.13 22.09 7.10
C PRO A 43 17.54 21.08 8.18
N VAL A 44 16.59 20.70 9.03
CA VAL A 44 16.73 19.53 9.90
C VAL A 44 16.63 18.34 8.95
N ALA A 45 17.77 17.70 8.68
CA ALA A 45 17.76 16.39 8.02
C ALA A 45 16.95 15.44 8.90
N ALA A 46 15.81 14.96 8.39
CA ALA A 46 15.12 13.84 9.00
C ALA A 46 16.11 12.67 9.11
N PRO A 47 16.18 11.94 10.23
CA PRO A 47 16.97 10.73 10.28
C PRO A 47 16.52 9.80 9.14
N ASP A 48 17.45 9.33 8.31
CA ASP A 48 17.17 8.19 7.43
C ASP A 48 16.75 7.03 8.34
N GLU A 49 15.45 6.73 8.37
CA GLU A 49 14.91 5.61 9.12
C GLU A 49 15.56 4.34 8.55
N ALA A 50 16.27 3.59 9.41
CA ALA A 50 17.00 2.42 8.97
C ALA A 50 16.02 1.41 8.35
N LYS A 51 16.27 1.04 7.09
CA LYS A 51 15.46 0.07 6.36
C LYS A 51 15.38 -1.27 7.10
N ILE A 52 14.21 -1.89 7.05
CA ILE A 52 14.00 -3.24 7.57
C ILE A 52 14.82 -4.22 6.71
N PRO A 53 15.68 -5.08 7.31
CA PRO A 53 16.44 -6.09 6.58
C PRO A 53 15.56 -7.08 5.80
N ALA A 54 16.10 -7.64 4.72
CA ALA A 54 15.36 -8.50 3.80
C ALA A 54 14.74 -9.75 4.46
N ASP A 55 15.45 -10.40 5.38
CA ASP A 55 14.99 -11.58 6.11
C ASP A 55 13.95 -11.25 7.19
N GLN A 56 14.01 -10.04 7.75
CA GLN A 56 12.96 -9.53 8.62
C GLN A 56 11.70 -9.15 7.82
N LEU A 57 11.84 -8.60 6.61
CA LEU A 57 10.72 -8.41 5.68
C LEU A 57 10.08 -9.73 5.27
N ASP A 58 10.90 -10.76 5.00
CA ASP A 58 10.41 -12.10 4.67
C ASP A 58 9.50 -12.64 5.78
N ALA A 59 9.89 -12.45 7.06
CA ALA A 59 9.07 -12.81 8.20
C ALA A 59 7.79 -11.96 8.29
N LEU A 60 7.90 -10.64 8.08
CA LEU A 60 6.78 -9.69 8.15
C LEU A 60 5.67 -10.01 7.13
N VAL A 61 6.05 -10.34 5.89
CA VAL A 61 5.09 -10.62 4.80
C VAL A 61 4.66 -12.09 4.75
N ALA A 62 5.34 -12.99 5.45
CA ALA A 62 5.03 -14.41 5.49
C ALA A 62 3.53 -14.74 5.69
N PRO A 63 2.75 -14.02 6.52
CA PRO A 63 1.34 -14.34 6.75
C PRO A 63 0.42 -14.08 5.54
N ILE A 64 0.86 -13.27 4.57
CA ILE A 64 0.05 -12.80 3.43
C ILE A 64 0.70 -13.06 2.06
N ALA A 65 1.96 -13.49 2.01
CA ALA A 65 2.70 -13.63 0.76
C ALA A 65 2.05 -14.57 -0.28
N LEU A 66 1.20 -15.51 0.15
CA LEU A 66 0.47 -16.42 -0.76
C LEU A 66 -0.94 -15.93 -1.12
N PHE A 67 -1.31 -14.71 -0.74
CA PHE A 67 -2.57 -14.12 -1.16
C PHE A 67 -2.57 -13.91 -2.68
N PRO A 68 -3.71 -14.14 -3.38
CA PRO A 68 -3.87 -13.71 -4.76
C PRO A 68 -3.59 -12.20 -4.91
N ASP A 69 -2.99 -11.80 -6.02
CA ASP A 69 -2.33 -10.51 -6.21
C ASP A 69 -3.25 -9.32 -5.96
N GLU A 70 -4.49 -9.39 -6.43
CA GLU A 70 -5.53 -8.38 -6.16
C GLU A 70 -5.80 -8.21 -4.66
N MET A 71 -6.00 -9.34 -3.96
CA MET A 71 -6.26 -9.33 -2.52
C MET A 71 -5.02 -8.92 -1.72
N LEU A 72 -3.83 -9.30 -2.16
CA LEU A 72 -2.56 -8.89 -1.58
C LEU A 72 -2.39 -7.37 -1.67
N GLY A 73 -2.61 -6.79 -2.86
CA GLY A 73 -2.54 -5.35 -3.07
C GLY A 73 -3.50 -4.61 -2.16
N GLN A 74 -4.76 -5.04 -2.11
CA GLN A 74 -5.75 -4.45 -1.20
C GLN A 74 -5.36 -4.60 0.28
N THR A 75 -4.79 -5.73 0.69
CA THR A 75 -4.32 -5.95 2.06
C THR A 75 -3.18 -4.99 2.43
N LEU A 76 -2.23 -4.78 1.51
CA LEU A 76 -1.11 -3.85 1.70
C LEU A 76 -1.55 -2.38 1.74
N VAL A 77 -2.56 -2.00 0.96
CA VAL A 77 -3.12 -0.65 1.04
C VAL A 77 -3.91 -0.48 2.34
N ALA A 78 -4.78 -1.44 2.68
CA ALA A 78 -5.59 -1.39 3.90
C ALA A 78 -4.73 -1.36 5.18
N SER A 79 -3.56 -2.01 5.18
CA SER A 79 -2.64 -2.00 6.32
C SER A 79 -2.05 -0.61 6.62
N THR A 80 -2.13 0.34 5.65
CA THR A 80 -1.76 1.75 5.87
C THR A 80 -2.84 2.56 6.60
N TYR A 81 -4.02 1.98 6.84
CA TYR A 81 -5.15 2.59 7.56
C TYR A 81 -5.59 1.75 8.78
N PRO A 82 -4.71 1.48 9.76
CA PRO A 82 -5.01 0.57 10.87
C PRO A 82 -6.21 1.01 11.72
N LEU A 83 -6.38 2.32 11.93
CA LEU A 83 -7.55 2.84 12.65
C LEU A 83 -8.86 2.51 11.92
N GLU A 84 -8.90 2.68 10.60
CA GLU A 84 -10.08 2.41 9.81
C GLU A 84 -10.38 0.90 9.74
N LEU A 85 -9.35 0.04 9.75
CA LEU A 85 -9.52 -1.41 9.90
C LEU A 85 -10.20 -1.80 11.21
N ILE A 86 -9.78 -1.22 12.34
CA ILE A 86 -10.44 -1.45 13.64
C ILE A 86 -11.89 -0.96 13.59
N GLN A 87 -12.14 0.23 13.02
CA GLN A 87 -13.49 0.77 12.90
C GLN A 87 -14.39 -0.12 12.02
N LEU A 88 -13.85 -0.63 10.91
CA LEU A 88 -14.54 -1.57 10.04
C LEU A 88 -14.86 -2.88 10.77
N GLN A 89 -13.92 -3.46 11.51
CA GLN A 89 -14.16 -4.67 12.32
C GLN A 89 -15.34 -4.44 13.28
N GLN A 90 -15.27 -3.38 14.09
CA GLN A 90 -16.33 -3.04 15.05
C GLN A 90 -17.68 -2.76 14.37
N TRP A 91 -17.65 -2.18 13.17
CA TRP A 91 -18.87 -1.91 12.41
C TRP A 91 -19.48 -3.21 11.86
N LEU A 92 -18.67 -4.14 11.36
CA LEU A 92 -19.15 -5.46 10.91
C LEU A 92 -19.77 -6.24 12.07
N GLU A 93 -19.16 -6.21 13.25
CA GLU A 93 -19.69 -6.83 14.48
C GLU A 93 -21.05 -6.24 14.91
N LYS A 94 -21.24 -4.92 14.71
CA LYS A 94 -22.52 -4.24 14.98
C LYS A 94 -23.58 -4.46 13.90
N ASN A 95 -23.19 -4.96 12.72
CA ASN A 95 -24.06 -5.13 11.56
C ASN A 95 -24.03 -6.55 10.97
N PRO A 96 -24.18 -7.63 11.78
CA PRO A 96 -24.00 -9.01 11.32
C PRO A 96 -25.02 -9.48 10.27
N GLY A 97 -26.13 -8.74 10.12
CA GLY A 97 -27.18 -9.03 9.14
C GLY A 97 -26.94 -8.44 7.74
N LEU A 98 -25.92 -7.59 7.56
CA LEU A 98 -25.62 -7.00 6.26
C LEU A 98 -24.81 -7.97 5.40
N LYS A 99 -25.32 -8.25 4.20
CA LYS A 99 -24.69 -9.14 3.22
C LYS A 99 -24.83 -8.58 1.81
N ASP A 100 -23.99 -9.07 0.91
CA ASP A 100 -24.03 -8.81 -0.52
C ASP A 100 -24.17 -7.30 -0.83
N LYS A 101 -25.07 -6.94 -1.75
CA LYS A 101 -25.34 -5.54 -2.11
C LYS A 101 -25.69 -4.64 -0.92
N LYS A 102 -26.39 -5.15 0.10
CA LYS A 102 -26.75 -4.33 1.28
C LYS A 102 -25.52 -3.95 2.10
N LEU A 103 -24.56 -4.87 2.23
CA LEU A 103 -23.27 -4.61 2.87
C LEU A 103 -22.49 -3.56 2.09
N VAL A 104 -22.37 -3.74 0.77
CA VAL A 104 -21.69 -2.79 -0.14
C VAL A 104 -22.31 -1.39 -0.04
N ASP A 105 -23.64 -1.29 -0.16
CA ASP A 105 -24.34 0.01 -0.13
C ASP A 105 -24.25 0.69 1.24
N ALA A 106 -24.09 -0.08 2.33
CA ALA A 106 -23.95 0.45 3.68
C ALA A 106 -22.52 0.90 4.00
N VAL A 107 -21.50 0.14 3.59
CA VAL A 107 -20.09 0.50 3.82
C VAL A 107 -19.67 1.69 2.96
N LYS A 108 -20.22 1.86 1.75
CA LYS A 108 -19.99 3.03 0.89
C LYS A 108 -20.40 4.37 1.50
N LYS A 109 -21.20 4.34 2.58
CA LYS A 109 -21.62 5.54 3.33
C LYS A 109 -20.65 5.89 4.46
N GLN A 110 -19.71 5.01 4.77
CA GLN A 110 -18.70 5.26 5.80
C GLN A 110 -17.61 6.17 5.21
N PRO A 111 -16.98 7.03 6.02
CA PRO A 111 -15.97 7.98 5.56
C PRO A 111 -14.58 7.34 5.36
N TRP A 112 -14.51 6.02 5.19
CA TRP A 112 -13.25 5.26 5.06
C TRP A 112 -12.72 5.29 3.64
N ASP A 113 -11.41 5.03 3.50
CA ASP A 113 -10.76 4.85 2.21
C ASP A 113 -11.41 3.70 1.40
N PRO A 114 -11.49 3.79 0.06
CA PRO A 114 -12.06 2.73 -0.76
C PRO A 114 -11.43 1.35 -0.53
N SER A 115 -10.14 1.27 -0.24
CA SER A 115 -9.47 0.00 0.09
C SER A 115 -10.07 -0.64 1.35
N ILE A 116 -10.39 0.17 2.37
CA ILE A 116 -11.04 -0.27 3.60
C ILE A 116 -12.50 -0.65 3.34
N GLN A 117 -13.24 0.15 2.57
CA GLN A 117 -14.61 -0.19 2.23
C GLN A 117 -14.71 -1.53 1.51
N ALA A 118 -13.79 -1.81 0.58
CA ALA A 118 -13.73 -3.07 -0.14
C ALA A 118 -13.41 -4.27 0.77
N MET A 119 -12.70 -4.06 1.89
CA MET A 119 -12.39 -5.12 2.86
C MET A 119 -13.64 -5.60 3.62
N ALA A 120 -14.75 -4.85 3.63
CA ALA A 120 -15.98 -5.26 4.30
C ALA A 120 -16.52 -6.60 3.77
N ALA A 121 -16.24 -6.92 2.51
CA ALA A 121 -16.58 -8.19 1.88
C ALA A 121 -15.81 -9.39 2.46
N LEU A 122 -14.70 -9.14 3.16
CA LEU A 122 -13.81 -10.15 3.73
C LEU A 122 -13.73 -10.04 5.27
N PRO A 123 -14.84 -10.30 5.99
CA PRO A 123 -14.91 -10.07 7.43
C PRO A 123 -13.86 -10.87 8.23
N GLU A 124 -13.55 -12.10 7.81
CA GLU A 124 -12.50 -12.91 8.45
C GLU A 124 -11.09 -12.33 8.23
N LEU A 125 -10.82 -11.73 7.06
CA LEU A 125 -9.55 -11.06 6.81
C LEU A 125 -9.46 -9.75 7.60
N VAL A 126 -10.53 -8.96 7.64
CA VAL A 126 -10.62 -7.76 8.48
C VAL A 126 -10.35 -8.13 9.94
N LYS A 127 -11.01 -9.19 10.44
CA LYS A 127 -10.79 -9.68 11.80
C LYS A 127 -9.33 -10.05 12.04
N ARG A 128 -8.70 -10.79 11.13
CA ARG A 128 -7.28 -11.17 11.24
C ARG A 128 -6.36 -9.96 11.31
N LEU A 129 -6.56 -8.96 10.45
CA LEU A 129 -5.74 -7.75 10.45
C LEU A 129 -5.97 -6.90 11.72
N ALA A 130 -7.20 -6.90 12.23
CA ALA A 130 -7.59 -6.10 13.38
C ALA A 130 -7.21 -6.74 14.72
N ASP A 131 -7.30 -8.06 14.84
CA ASP A 131 -6.88 -8.81 16.04
C ASP A 131 -5.36 -8.65 16.29
N ASP A 132 -4.58 -8.53 15.22
CA ASP A 132 -3.12 -8.36 15.24
C ASP A 132 -2.68 -6.97 14.73
N ILE A 133 -3.31 -5.91 15.25
CA ILE A 133 -3.18 -4.55 14.69
C ILE A 133 -1.75 -3.99 14.70
N GLN A 134 -0.89 -4.42 15.63
CA GLN A 134 0.52 -4.01 15.64
C GLN A 134 1.25 -4.54 14.41
N TRP A 135 1.09 -5.84 14.10
CA TRP A 135 1.68 -6.43 12.90
C TRP A 135 1.13 -5.78 11.63
N THR A 136 -0.18 -5.51 11.57
CA THR A 136 -0.79 -4.79 10.45
C THR A 136 -0.19 -3.41 10.29
N THR A 137 0.04 -2.68 11.38
CA THR A 137 0.68 -1.35 11.36
C THR A 137 2.12 -1.44 10.88
N ASP A 138 2.89 -2.42 11.37
CA ASP A 138 4.29 -2.63 10.94
C ASP A 138 4.37 -2.97 9.44
N LEU A 139 3.43 -3.77 8.94
CA LEU A 139 3.29 -4.09 7.52
C LEU A 139 3.00 -2.84 6.67
N GLY A 140 2.04 -2.02 7.10
CA GLY A 140 1.69 -0.77 6.42
C GLY A 140 2.86 0.21 6.38
N ASN A 141 3.54 0.39 7.52
CA ASN A 141 4.72 1.26 7.61
C ASN A 141 5.85 0.76 6.69
N ALA A 142 6.12 -0.54 6.67
CA ALA A 142 7.11 -1.12 5.77
C ALA A 142 6.76 -0.92 4.29
N PHE A 143 5.48 -1.08 3.93
CA PHE A 143 5.00 -0.87 2.57
C PHE A 143 5.15 0.59 2.13
N LEU A 144 4.86 1.55 3.01
CA LEU A 144 5.04 2.98 2.75
C LEU A 144 6.51 3.38 2.65
N ALA A 145 7.38 2.86 3.52
CA ALA A 145 8.78 3.26 3.60
C ALA A 145 9.68 2.60 2.54
N GLN A 146 9.39 1.34 2.19
CA GLN A 146 10.26 0.52 1.34
C GLN A 146 9.48 -0.47 0.47
N GLN A 147 8.47 0.05 -0.26
CA GLN A 147 7.56 -0.71 -1.12
C GLN A 147 8.26 -1.78 -1.98
N GLY A 148 9.34 -1.42 -2.68
CA GLY A 148 10.08 -2.35 -3.54
C GLY A 148 10.64 -3.55 -2.77
N ASP A 149 11.23 -3.29 -1.61
CA ASP A 149 11.84 -4.33 -0.76
C ASP A 149 10.76 -5.26 -0.17
N VAL A 150 9.56 -4.74 0.12
CA VAL A 150 8.38 -5.52 0.55
C VAL A 150 7.89 -6.43 -0.57
N MET A 151 7.77 -5.92 -1.80
CA MET A 151 7.35 -6.72 -2.95
C MET A 151 8.37 -7.80 -3.30
N ASP A 152 9.67 -7.50 -3.19
CA ASP A 152 10.74 -8.48 -3.36
C ASP A 152 10.67 -9.57 -2.27
N ALA A 153 10.35 -9.22 -1.02
CA ALA A 153 10.13 -10.18 0.05
C ALA A 153 8.96 -11.12 -0.24
N ILE A 154 7.85 -10.59 -0.73
CA ILE A 154 6.69 -11.39 -1.14
C ILE A 154 7.09 -12.40 -2.23
N GLN A 155 7.85 -11.96 -3.25
CA GLN A 155 8.31 -12.85 -4.31
C GLN A 155 9.29 -13.92 -3.81
N ARG A 156 10.21 -13.59 -2.88
CA ARG A 156 11.06 -14.59 -2.22
C ARG A 156 10.23 -15.64 -1.48
N MET A 157 9.22 -15.21 -0.73
CA MET A 157 8.34 -16.12 0.00
C MET A 157 7.51 -16.99 -0.93
N ARG A 158 6.99 -16.46 -2.04
CA ARG A 158 6.31 -17.24 -3.09
C ARG A 158 7.24 -18.27 -3.74
N ALA A 159 8.46 -17.89 -4.08
CA ALA A 159 9.46 -18.80 -4.65
C ALA A 159 9.81 -19.93 -3.67
N LYS A 160 9.93 -19.60 -2.38
CA LYS A 160 10.14 -20.60 -1.31
C LYS A 160 8.97 -21.60 -1.24
N ALA A 161 7.73 -21.13 -1.29
CA ALA A 161 6.56 -22.01 -1.29
C ALA A 161 6.41 -22.85 -2.57
N GLN A 162 6.79 -22.32 -3.74
CA GLN A 162 6.85 -23.14 -4.96
C GLN A 162 7.93 -24.23 -4.83
N GLY A 163 9.11 -23.87 -4.31
CA GLY A 163 10.22 -24.81 -4.11
C GLY A 163 9.91 -25.95 -3.13
N THR A 164 9.03 -25.73 -2.15
CA THR A 164 8.54 -26.79 -1.25
C THR A 164 7.37 -27.59 -1.83
N GLY A 165 6.80 -27.17 -2.96
CA GLY A 165 5.59 -27.78 -3.55
C GLY A 165 4.29 -27.39 -2.85
N ALA A 166 4.32 -26.38 -1.98
CA ALA A 166 3.14 -25.87 -1.30
C ALA A 166 2.31 -24.92 -2.16
N LEU A 167 2.96 -24.12 -3.01
CA LEU A 167 2.30 -23.17 -3.90
C LEU A 167 2.10 -23.79 -5.30
N VAL A 168 0.88 -24.30 -5.54
CA VAL A 168 0.47 -24.92 -6.81
C VAL A 168 -0.91 -24.43 -7.24
N SER A 169 -1.17 -24.48 -8.56
CA SER A 169 -2.49 -24.25 -9.13
C SER A 169 -3.47 -25.37 -8.73
N ASN A 170 -4.69 -24.99 -8.39
CA ASN A 170 -5.77 -25.90 -7.98
C ASN A 170 -7.14 -25.28 -8.30
N GLN A 171 -8.22 -25.77 -7.66
CA GLN A 171 -9.58 -25.27 -7.91
C GLN A 171 -9.86 -23.88 -7.31
N GLN A 172 -9.03 -23.43 -6.37
CA GLN A 172 -9.19 -22.15 -5.66
C GLN A 172 -8.28 -21.07 -6.24
N GLN A 173 -7.06 -21.42 -6.64
CA GLN A 173 -6.07 -20.46 -7.15
C GLN A 173 -5.37 -20.95 -8.42
N LYS A 174 -4.92 -19.99 -9.21
CA LYS A 174 -4.05 -20.17 -10.38
C LYS A 174 -2.70 -19.55 -10.06
N VAL A 175 -1.64 -20.33 -10.23
CA VAL A 175 -0.24 -19.90 -10.00
C VAL A 175 0.50 -19.96 -11.31
N GLU A 176 1.09 -18.83 -11.73
CA GLU A 176 1.87 -18.72 -12.95
C GLU A 176 3.18 -17.98 -12.68
N THR A 177 4.24 -18.37 -13.38
CA THR A 177 5.49 -17.62 -13.39
C THR A 177 5.57 -16.85 -14.70
N GLN A 178 5.60 -15.52 -14.61
CA GLN A 178 5.70 -14.61 -15.75
C GLN A 178 7.07 -13.93 -15.76
N VAL A 179 7.54 -13.55 -16.94
CA VAL A 179 8.77 -12.76 -17.08
C VAL A 179 8.40 -11.32 -17.36
N VAL A 180 8.62 -10.43 -16.39
CA VAL A 180 8.39 -8.99 -16.49
C VAL A 180 9.75 -8.31 -16.42
N GLU A 181 10.12 -7.53 -17.44
CA GLU A 181 11.39 -6.80 -17.49
C GLU A 181 12.63 -7.65 -17.15
N SER A 182 12.65 -8.90 -17.64
CA SER A 182 13.71 -9.91 -17.37
C SER A 182 13.76 -10.46 -15.94
N LYS A 183 12.78 -10.16 -15.10
CA LYS A 183 12.60 -10.77 -13.77
C LYS A 183 11.48 -11.81 -13.83
N SER A 184 11.71 -12.98 -13.21
CA SER A 184 10.65 -13.97 -13.00
C SER A 184 9.78 -13.54 -11.83
N VAL A 185 8.49 -13.37 -12.07
CA VAL A 185 7.48 -12.96 -11.09
C VAL A 185 6.44 -14.07 -10.97
N ILE A 186 6.18 -14.53 -9.75
CA ILE A 186 5.13 -15.50 -9.46
C ILE A 186 3.85 -14.71 -9.22
N VAL A 187 2.86 -14.95 -10.08
CA VAL A 187 1.53 -14.35 -10.06
C VAL A 187 0.55 -15.37 -9.49
N ILE A 188 -0.28 -14.93 -8.53
CA ILE A 188 -1.34 -15.75 -7.93
C ILE A 188 -2.68 -15.09 -8.22
N GLU A 189 -3.58 -15.80 -8.88
CA GLU A 189 -4.93 -15.33 -9.17
C GLU A 189 -5.98 -16.27 -8.55
N GLN A 190 -7.20 -15.78 -8.34
CA GLN A 190 -8.32 -16.66 -8.06
C GLN A 190 -8.58 -17.54 -9.30
N ALA A 191 -8.79 -18.84 -9.10
CA ALA A 191 -9.09 -19.74 -10.23
C ALA A 191 -10.44 -19.40 -10.90
N ASN A 192 -11.38 -18.86 -10.11
CA ASN A 192 -12.60 -18.24 -10.61
C ASN A 192 -12.61 -16.76 -10.15
N PRO A 193 -12.60 -15.78 -11.07
CA PRO A 193 -12.55 -14.36 -10.72
C PRO A 193 -13.79 -13.85 -9.97
N GLU A 194 -14.91 -14.60 -10.01
CA GLU A 194 -16.14 -14.24 -9.30
C GLU A 194 -16.17 -14.75 -7.85
N VAL A 195 -15.19 -15.57 -7.45
CA VAL A 195 -15.13 -16.19 -6.13
C VAL A 195 -13.80 -15.87 -5.46
N VAL A 196 -13.88 -15.24 -4.29
CA VAL A 196 -12.69 -14.92 -3.49
C VAL A 196 -12.43 -16.04 -2.50
N TYR A 197 -11.31 -16.75 -2.68
CA TYR A 197 -10.75 -17.64 -1.69
C TYR A 197 -9.61 -16.94 -0.95
N VAL A 198 -9.71 -16.91 0.39
CA VAL A 198 -8.64 -16.41 1.27
C VAL A 198 -7.79 -17.61 1.70
N PRO A 199 -6.49 -17.66 1.36
CA PRO A 199 -5.62 -18.74 1.80
C PRO A 199 -5.25 -18.58 3.28
N SER A 200 -5.16 -19.70 3.98
CA SER A 200 -4.77 -19.82 5.37
C SER A 200 -3.78 -20.97 5.51
N TYR A 201 -2.63 -20.68 6.10
CA TYR A 201 -1.51 -21.61 6.18
C TYR A 201 -0.63 -21.28 7.38
N ASN A 202 0.15 -22.27 7.83
CA ASN A 202 1.19 -22.05 8.82
C ASN A 202 2.52 -21.78 8.10
N PRO A 203 3.14 -20.58 8.27
CA PRO A 203 4.40 -20.24 7.63
C PRO A 203 5.52 -21.25 7.88
N THR A 204 5.59 -21.85 9.07
CA THR A 204 6.62 -22.85 9.39
C THR A 204 6.48 -24.13 8.55
N VAL A 205 5.26 -24.47 8.13
CA VAL A 205 4.99 -25.65 7.30
C VAL A 205 5.30 -25.36 5.84
N VAL A 206 4.91 -24.18 5.36
CA VAL A 206 5.08 -23.78 3.95
C VAL A 206 6.54 -23.43 3.65
N TYR A 207 7.18 -22.70 4.56
CA TYR A 207 8.48 -22.09 4.37
C TYR A 207 9.57 -22.72 5.25
N GLY A 208 9.24 -23.54 6.24
CA GLY A 208 10.21 -24.04 7.20
C GLY A 208 10.53 -23.05 8.33
N PRO A 209 11.51 -23.37 9.19
CA PRO A 209 11.88 -22.54 10.33
C PRO A 209 12.40 -21.17 9.85
N PRO A 210 12.01 -20.07 10.52
CA PRO A 210 12.42 -18.76 10.06
C PRO A 210 13.78 -18.32 10.61
N VAL A 211 14.42 -17.38 9.92
CA VAL A 211 15.61 -16.67 10.43
C VAL A 211 15.18 -15.62 11.49
N TYR A 212 14.12 -14.88 11.20
CA TYR A 212 13.43 -13.98 12.13
C TYR A 212 12.07 -14.55 12.53
N PRO A 213 11.68 -14.57 13.82
CA PRO A 213 10.39 -15.10 14.23
C PRO A 213 9.24 -14.58 13.36
N TYR A 214 8.40 -15.50 12.88
CA TYR A 214 7.16 -15.09 12.22
C TYR A 214 6.30 -14.28 13.19
N PRO A 215 5.57 -13.26 12.71
CA PRO A 215 4.67 -12.46 13.53
C PRO A 215 3.75 -13.36 14.38
N PRO A 216 3.46 -12.99 15.63
CA PRO A 216 2.65 -13.80 16.54
C PRO A 216 1.15 -13.73 16.22
N VAL A 217 0.80 -13.73 14.95
CA VAL A 217 -0.58 -13.73 14.46
C VAL A 217 -1.18 -15.13 14.50
N TYR A 218 -2.50 -15.23 14.45
CA TYR A 218 -3.14 -16.54 14.38
C TYR A 218 -2.76 -17.28 13.08
N TYR A 219 -2.35 -18.54 13.24
CA TYR A 219 -2.12 -19.49 12.15
C TYR A 219 -2.96 -20.75 12.36
N PRO A 220 -3.51 -21.34 11.30
CA PRO A 220 -4.20 -22.62 11.42
C PRO A 220 -3.25 -23.68 12.00
N PRO A 221 -3.73 -24.56 12.89
CA PRO A 221 -2.91 -25.64 13.43
C PRO A 221 -2.45 -26.58 12.31
N TYR A 222 -1.22 -27.06 12.40
CA TYR A 222 -0.72 -28.05 11.45
C TYR A 222 -1.32 -29.43 11.77
N PRO A 223 -1.87 -30.17 10.77
CA PRO A 223 -2.32 -31.53 11.00
C PRO A 223 -1.12 -32.42 11.33
N THR A 224 -1.12 -33.03 12.51
CA THR A 224 -0.12 -34.04 12.88
C THR A 224 -0.36 -35.30 12.05
N GLY A 225 0.34 -35.43 10.91
CA GLY A 225 0.28 -36.62 10.07
C GLY A 225 0.62 -36.32 8.61
N GLY A 226 1.91 -36.45 8.26
CA GLY A 226 2.38 -36.66 6.88
C GLY A 226 1.79 -35.76 5.78
N VAL A 227 1.39 -34.53 6.12
CA VAL A 227 0.79 -33.60 5.15
C VAL A 227 1.88 -33.26 4.14
N ILE A 228 1.74 -33.79 2.92
CA ILE A 228 2.56 -33.42 1.78
C ILE A 228 2.43 -31.90 1.63
N ALA A 229 3.52 -31.18 1.38
CA ALA A 229 3.51 -29.72 1.23
C ALA A 229 2.39 -29.19 0.32
N ALA A 230 1.96 -29.98 -0.68
CA ALA A 230 0.79 -29.74 -1.53
C ALA A 230 -0.55 -29.49 -0.79
N SER A 231 -0.63 -29.79 0.50
CA SER A 231 -1.80 -29.56 1.37
C SER A 231 -1.54 -28.60 2.53
N ALA A 232 -0.43 -27.84 2.48
CA ALA A 232 -0.06 -26.87 3.50
C ALA A 232 -0.86 -25.56 3.44
N ILE A 233 -1.58 -25.32 2.34
CA ILE A 233 -2.46 -24.17 2.14
C ILE A 233 -3.90 -24.65 2.19
N SER A 234 -4.66 -24.13 3.14
CA SER A 234 -6.11 -24.27 3.19
C SER A 234 -6.77 -23.01 2.64
N PHE A 235 -7.98 -23.13 2.11
CA PHE A 235 -8.75 -21.97 1.63
C PHE A 235 -10.02 -21.85 2.46
N GLY A 236 -10.36 -20.62 2.81
CA GLY A 236 -11.66 -20.33 3.41
C GLY A 236 -12.83 -20.66 2.47
N VAL A 237 -14.06 -20.53 2.97
CA VAL A 237 -15.25 -20.65 2.12
C VAL A 237 -15.18 -19.58 1.03
N GLY A 238 -15.29 -20.01 -0.23
CA GLY A 238 -15.29 -19.11 -1.38
C GLY A 238 -16.44 -18.12 -1.29
N LEU A 239 -16.13 -16.83 -1.30
CA LEU A 239 -17.12 -15.77 -1.26
C LEU A 239 -17.46 -15.36 -2.69
N ALA A 240 -18.69 -15.63 -3.12
CA ALA A 240 -19.19 -15.20 -4.42
C ALA A 240 -19.36 -13.67 -4.40
N MET A 241 -18.41 -12.97 -5.02
CA MET A 241 -18.38 -11.51 -5.08
C MET A 241 -18.83 -10.96 -6.43
N GLY A 242 -18.94 -11.82 -7.45
CA GLY A 242 -19.31 -11.43 -8.81
C GLY A 242 -18.41 -10.31 -9.36
N ALA A 243 -18.92 -9.52 -10.30
CA ALA A 243 -18.20 -8.37 -10.85
C ALA A 243 -17.88 -7.26 -9.83
N ALA A 244 -18.36 -7.36 -8.58
CA ALA A 244 -18.06 -6.36 -7.55
C ALA A 244 -16.59 -6.40 -7.13
N TRP A 245 -15.95 -7.59 -7.10
CA TRP A 245 -14.52 -7.72 -6.74
C TRP A 245 -13.60 -7.25 -7.88
N GLY A 246 -13.91 -7.56 -9.13
CA GLY A 246 -13.09 -7.21 -10.30
C GLY A 246 -13.47 -5.92 -11.03
N GLY A 247 -14.39 -5.10 -10.49
CA GLY A 247 -14.84 -3.88 -11.19
C GLY A 247 -15.84 -2.97 -10.46
N GLY A 248 -16.32 -3.33 -9.26
CA GLY A 248 -17.30 -2.54 -8.50
C GLY A 248 -16.71 -1.58 -7.44
N TRP A 249 -15.41 -1.71 -7.17
CA TRP A 249 -14.66 -0.92 -6.18
C TRP A 249 -13.64 0.05 -6.79
N GLY A 250 -13.60 0.18 -8.12
CA GLY A 250 -12.92 1.30 -8.80
C GLY A 250 -11.40 1.20 -8.90
N TRP A 251 -10.87 -0.01 -9.07
CA TRP A 251 -9.51 -0.21 -9.56
C TRP A 251 -9.53 -0.38 -11.08
#